data_AF-A0A2H1VKW7-F1
#
_entry.id   AF-A0A2H1VKW7-F1
#
_cell.length_a   1.000
_cell.length_b   1.000
_cell.length_c   1.000
_cell.angle_alpha   90.00
_cell.angle_beta   90.00
_cell.angle_gamma   90.00
#
_symmetry.space_group_name_H-M   'P 1'
#
loop_
_entity.id
_entity.type
_entity.pdbx_description
1 polymer ?
#
loop_
_entity_poly.entity_id
_entity_poly.type
_entity_poly.pdbx_seq_one_letter_code
_entity_poly.pdbx_strand_id
1 'polypeptide(L)' 'MPIRAILRYLANNEHLVQKLAESYPVRRAAQLAVSVFYRGKEKLSDVDPQQVNRIMSFLKKFSENLREGIQDAKKQLKK' A
#
# COMPACT_ATOMS: atom_id res chain seq x y z
N MET A 1 -9.90 -8.58 13.27
CA MET A 1 -8.67 -8.92 12.52
C MET A 1 -7.50 -8.09 13.03
N PRO A 2 -6.33 -8.70 13.28
CA PRO A 2 -5.17 -8.05 13.87
C PRO A 2 -4.69 -6.83 13.06
N ILE A 3 -4.66 -6.93 11.73
CA ILE A 3 -4.31 -5.82 10.84
C ILE A 3 -5.21 -4.60 11.06
N ARG A 4 -6.52 -4.83 11.23
CA ARG A 4 -7.49 -3.76 11.47
C ARG A 4 -7.29 -3.10 12.85
N ALA A 5 -6.94 -3.88 13.87
CA ALA A 5 -6.62 -3.33 15.18
C ALA A 5 -5.36 -2.45 15.10
N ILE A 6 -4.33 -2.91 14.39
CA ILE A 6 -3.10 -2.16 14.14
C ILE A 6 -3.37 -0.87 13.36
N LEU A 7 -4.14 -0.93 12.26
CA LEU A 7 -4.48 0.25 11.46
C LEU A 7 -5.30 1.28 12.26
N ARG A 8 -6.27 0.82 13.05
CA ARG A 8 -7.07 1.70 13.91
C ARG A 8 -6.21 2.32 15.03
N TYR A 9 -5.28 1.54 15.58
CA TYR A 9 -4.34 2.02 16.59
C TYR A 9 -3.39 3.07 16.01
N LEU A 10 -2.84 2.84 14.82
CA LEU A 10 -2.02 3.82 14.11
C LEU A 10 -2.83 5.08 13.76
N ALA A 11 -4.02 4.93 13.17
CA ALA A 11 -4.85 6.06 12.75
C ALA A 11 -5.31 6.96 13.91
N ASN A 12 -5.53 6.39 15.10
CA ASN A 12 -5.91 7.14 16.29
C ASN A 12 -4.71 7.71 17.07
N ASN A 13 -3.47 7.40 16.67
CA ASN A 13 -2.25 7.85 17.34
C ASN A 13 -1.31 8.52 16.32
N GLU A 14 -1.59 9.77 15.97
CA GLU A 14 -0.80 10.55 15.02
C GLU A 14 0.69 10.60 15.42
N HIS A 15 0.98 10.73 16.71
CA HIS A 15 2.36 10.73 17.25
C HIS A 15 3.12 9.44 16.94
N LEU A 16 2.46 8.28 16.97
CA LEU A 16 3.09 7.00 16.64
C LEU A 16 3.34 6.89 15.15
N VAL A 17 2.39 7.34 14.32
CA VAL A 17 2.56 7.37 12.86
C VAL A 17 3.72 8.29 12.49
N GLN A 18 3.84 9.44 13.14
CA GLN A 18 4.91 10.39 12.89
C GLN A 18 6.28 9.82 13.24
N LYS A 19 6.42 9.22 14.43
CA LYS A 19 7.65 8.50 14.81
C LYS A 19 7.96 7.33 13.88
N LEU A 20 6.94 6.61 13.43
CA LEU A 20 7.10 5.50 12.50
C LEU A 20 7.57 5.99 11.12
N ALA A 21 7.01 7.09 10.61
CA ALA A 21 7.45 7.73 9.37
C ALA A 21 8.88 8.28 9.47
N GLU A 22 9.25 8.80 10.64
CA GLU A 22 10.60 9.28 10.92
C GLU A 22 11.62 8.14 11.09
N SER A 23 11.16 6.91 11.36
CA SER A 23 12.01 5.76 11.56
C SER A 23 12.81 5.40 10.30
N TYR A 24 14.07 4.98 10.51
CA TYR A 24 14.97 4.57 9.42
C TYR A 24 14.39 3.50 8.49
N PRO A 25 13.74 2.40 8.96
CA PRO A 25 13.22 1.38 8.05
C PRO A 25 12.10 1.91 7.14
N VAL A 26 11.22 2.76 7.66
CA VAL A 26 10.12 3.35 6.87
C VAL A 26 10.65 4.37 5.88
N ARG A 27 11.61 5.20 6.30
CA ARG A 27 12.30 6.13 5.42
C ARG A 27 13.01 5.41 4.28
N ARG A 28 13.69 4.30 4.58
CA ARG A 28 14.37 3.47 3.55
C ARG A 28 13.37 2.82 2.61
N ALA A 29 12.25 2.31 3.13
CA ALA A 29 11.17 1.75 2.32
C ALA A 29 10.57 2.81 1.38
N ALA A 30 10.34 4.03 1.87
CA ALA A 30 9.86 5.14 1.04
C ALA A 30 10.87 5.51 -0.06
N GLN A 31 12.16 5.62 0.28
CA GLN A 31 13.22 5.86 -0.70
C GLN A 31 13.27 4.78 -1.78
N LEU A 32 13.15 3.50 -1.38
CA LEU A 32 13.10 2.38 -2.31
C LEU A 32 11.85 2.47 -3.21
N ALA A 33 10.66 2.68 -2.64
CA ALA A 33 9.42 2.82 -3.39
C ALA A 33 9.50 3.96 -4.42
N VAL A 34 10.01 5.12 -4.01
CA VAL A 34 10.23 6.27 -4.89
C VAL A 34 11.23 5.93 -5.98
N SER A 35 12.37 5.32 -5.64
CA SER A 35 13.37 4.93 -6.63
C SER A 35 12.82 3.93 -7.65
N VAL A 36 12.03 2.96 -7.20
CA VAL A 36 11.37 1.96 -8.06
C VAL A 36 10.31 2.63 -8.93
N PHE A 37 9.56 3.59 -8.40
CA PHE A 37 8.55 4.32 -9.16
C PHE A 37 9.18 5.15 -10.29
N TYR A 38 10.20 5.97 -9.98
CA TYR A 38 10.85 6.81 -10.98
C TYR A 38 11.67 5.99 -12.00
N ARG A 39 12.48 5.03 -11.54
CA ARG A 39 13.25 4.15 -12.45
C ARG A 39 12.34 3.21 -13.23
N GLY A 40 11.25 2.77 -12.61
CA GLY A 40 10.23 1.95 -13.25
C GLY A 40 9.52 2.74 -14.35
N LYS A 41 9.18 4.01 -14.13
CA LYS A 41 8.58 4.89 -15.14
C LYS A 41 9.49 5.09 -16.36
N GLU A 42 10.79 5.22 -16.14
CA GLU A 42 11.79 5.38 -17.21
C GLU A 42 11.97 4.08 -18.01
N LYS A 43 12.09 2.94 -17.30
CA LYS A 43 12.21 1.61 -17.92
C LYS A 43 10.92 1.08 -18.52
N LEU A 44 9.75 1.55 -18.09
CA LEU A 44 8.44 1.14 -18.59
C LEU A 44 8.30 1.36 -20.10
N SER A 45 9.07 2.30 -20.65
CA SER A 45 9.18 2.57 -22.09
C SER A 45 9.78 1.40 -22.88
N ASP A 46 10.68 0.62 -22.26
CA ASP A 46 11.41 -0.52 -22.84
C ASP A 46 10.95 -1.88 -22.28
N VAL A 47 10.00 -1.89 -21.33
CA VAL A 47 9.50 -3.12 -20.70
C VAL A 47 8.38 -3.69 -21.56
N ASP A 48 8.48 -5.00 -21.82
CA ASP A 48 7.50 -5.78 -22.56
C ASP A 48 6.06 -5.50 -22.09
N PRO A 49 5.16 -5.02 -22.98
CA PRO A 49 3.77 -4.66 -22.64
C PRO A 49 3.02 -5.76 -21.88
N GLN A 50 3.40 -7.02 -22.10
CA GLN A 50 2.78 -8.17 -21.47
C GLN A 50 3.07 -8.25 -19.95
N GLN A 51 4.27 -7.84 -19.52
CA GLN A 51 4.64 -7.82 -18.09
C GLN A 51 3.94 -6.67 -17.36
N VAL A 52 3.83 -5.51 -18.01
CA VAL A 52 3.11 -4.34 -17.47
C VAL A 52 1.64 -4.68 -17.25
N ASN A 53 1.00 -5.33 -18.21
CA ASN A 53 -0.40 -5.76 -18.10
C ASN A 53 -0.62 -6.77 -16.97
N ARG A 54 0.33 -7.68 -16.71
CA ARG A 54 0.27 -8.59 -15.55
C ARG A 54 0.36 -7.85 -14.22
N ILE A 55 1.26 -6.88 -14.10
CA ILE A 55 1.39 -6.06 -12.88
C ILE A 55 0.12 -5.23 -12.67
N MET A 56 -0.39 -4.58 -13.73
CA MET A 56 -1.58 -3.74 -13.64
C MET A 56 -2.82 -4.56 -13.27
N SER A 57 -2.99 -5.76 -13.84
CA SER A 57 -4.09 -6.66 -13.49
C SER A 57 -3.97 -7.21 -12.06
N PHE A 58 -2.76 -7.48 -11.57
CA PHE A 58 -2.53 -7.82 -10.17
C PHE A 58 -2.90 -6.66 -9.23
N LEU A 59 -2.45 -5.44 -9.54
CA LEU A 59 -2.77 -4.25 -8.75
C LEU A 59 -4.27 -3.97 -8.73
N LYS A 60 -4.96 -4.17 -9.86
CA LYS A 60 -6.42 -4.03 -9.94
C LYS A 60 -7.13 -5.02 -9.02
N LYS A 61 -6.80 -6.32 -9.12
CA LYS A 61 -7.35 -7.36 -8.24
C LYS A 61 -7.03 -7.11 -6.77
N PHE A 62 -5.81 -6.68 -6.47
CA PHE A 62 -5.40 -6.33 -5.11
C PHE A 62 -6.22 -5.16 -4.56
N SER A 63 -6.42 -4.10 -5.35
CA SER A 63 -7.25 -2.95 -4.95
C SER A 63 -8.71 -3.34 -4.74
N GLU A 64 -9.27 -4.19 -5.59
CA GLU A 64 -10.64 -4.71 -5.46
C GLU A 64 -10.78 -5.50 -4.16
N ASN A 65 -9.90 -6.47 -3.92
CA ASN A 65 -9.89 -7.28 -2.70
C ASN A 65 -9.68 -6.44 -1.42
N LEU A 66 -8.80 -5.43 -1.47
CA LEU A 66 -8.60 -4.51 -0.34
C LEU A 66 -9.86 -3.69 -0.07
N ARG A 67 -10.50 -3.17 -1.12
CA ARG A 67 -11.73 -2.37 -0.99
C ARG A 67 -12.85 -3.21 -0.41
N GLU A 68 -13.03 -4.43 -0.88
CA GLU A 68 -14.00 -5.40 -0.35
C GLU A 68 -13.71 -5.73 1.11
N GLY A 69 -12.46 -6.10 1.44
CA GLY A 69 -12.05 -6.38 2.81
C GLY A 69 -12.25 -5.20 3.77
N ILE A 70 -12.01 -3.96 3.31
CA ILE A 70 -12.29 -2.74 4.09
C ILE A 70 -13.80 -2.50 4.24
N GLN A 71 -14.59 -2.70 3.19
CA GLN A 71 -16.04 -2.52 3.24
C GLN A 71 -16.73 -3.55 4.14
N ASP A 72 -16.32 -4.81 4.07
CA ASP A 72 -16.85 -5.87 4.92
C ASP A 72 -16.45 -5.65 6.38
N ALA A 73 -15.21 -5.21 6.62
CA ALA A 73 -14.80 -4.75 7.93
C ALA A 73 -15.65 -3.57 8.44
N LYS A 74 -16.03 -2.63 7.57
CA LYS A 74 -16.90 -1.49 7.93
C LYS A 74 -18.34 -1.92 8.23
N LYS A 75 -18.89 -2.90 7.50
CA LYS A 75 -20.22 -3.46 7.77
C LYS A 75 -20.27 -4.19 9.11
N GLN A 76 -19.24 -4.97 9.44
CA GLN A 76 -19.09 -5.63 10.75
C GLN A 76 -18.84 -4.65 11.91
N LEU A 77 -18.58 -3.37 11.66
CA LEU A 77 -18.42 -2.33 12.69
C LEU A 77 -19.71 -1.59 13.03
N LYS A 78 -20.70 -1.63 12.14
CA LYS A 78 -21.99 -0.94 12.30
C LYS A 78 -23.09 -1.85 12.87
N LYS A 79 -22.84 -3.16 12.94
CA LYS A 79 -23.55 -4.09 13.82
C LYS A 79 -22.87 -4.09 15.17
#